data_AF-A0A821IRJ9-F1
#
_entry.id   AF-A0A821IRJ9-F1
#
_cell.length_a   1.000
_cell.length_b   1.000
_cell.length_c   1.000
_cell.angle_alpha   90.00
_cell.angle_beta   90.00
_cell.angle_gamma   90.00
#
_symmetry.space_group_name_H-M   'P 1'
#
loop_
_entity.id
_entity.type
_entity.pdbx_description
1 polymer ?
#
loop_
_entity_poly.entity_id
_entity_poly.type
_entity_poly.pdbx_seq_one_letter_code
_entity_poly.pdbx_strand_id
1 'polypeptide(L)'
;MSLYYRYHLASAGLLTAKKIKQISNENLYRLVVKKQLKNYLNVNKIVFRGKDANWLPPGYNIDETKLTISEQFSHQKAKRKAFSDMIEAFIGAFLISSNYKTTIEFMHWLGLDVIPINEQDNIMELPSILRSSTSMNTDVQINQIINKFYLDRVFTEIEEKIQYVFQNKAYLIAAFTHPSNFANRITDRYEW
;
A
#
# COMPACT_ATOMS: atom_id res chain seq x y z
N MET A 1 -3.21 4.18 1.80
CA MET A 1 -2.51 5.40 2.25
C MET A 1 -2.14 6.32 1.09
N SER A 2 -1.40 5.86 0.07
CA SER A 2 -1.09 6.67 -1.12
C SER A 2 -2.32 7.24 -1.85
N LEU A 3 -3.35 6.40 -2.05
CA LEU A 3 -4.59 6.83 -2.69
C LEU A 3 -5.36 7.87 -1.86
N TYR A 4 -5.36 7.76 -0.53
CA TYR A 4 -5.97 8.76 0.34
C TYR A 4 -5.24 10.10 0.23
N TYR A 5 -3.90 10.07 0.24
CA TYR A 5 -3.07 11.26 0.09
C TYR A 5 -3.36 12.00 -1.23
N ARG A 6 -3.47 11.26 -2.34
CA ARG A 6 -3.70 11.85 -3.67
C ARG A 6 -5.16 12.24 -3.92
N TYR A 7 -6.11 11.56 -3.29
CA TYR A 7 -7.54 11.72 -3.55
C TYR A 7 -8.32 11.95 -2.25
N HIS A 8 -7.92 12.93 -1.45
CA HIS A 8 -8.48 13.17 -0.13
C HIS A 8 -9.96 13.59 -0.10
N LEU A 9 -10.52 14.03 -1.24
CA LEU A 9 -11.95 14.34 -1.37
C LEU A 9 -12.75 13.17 -1.97
N ALA A 10 -12.11 12.06 -2.32
CA ALA A 10 -12.77 10.94 -2.97
C ALA A 10 -13.52 10.06 -1.96
N SER A 11 -14.74 9.65 -2.32
CA SER A 11 -15.49 8.67 -1.54
C SER A 11 -14.73 7.36 -1.30
N ALA A 12 -15.02 6.71 -0.18
CA ALA A 12 -14.50 5.39 0.19
C ALA A 12 -14.67 4.35 -0.93
N GLY A 13 -15.81 4.39 -1.64
CA GLY A 13 -16.09 3.50 -2.78
C GLY A 13 -15.12 3.72 -3.95
N LEU A 14 -14.82 4.98 -4.29
CA LEU A 14 -13.86 5.31 -5.35
C LEU A 14 -12.43 4.92 -4.96
N LEU A 15 -12.03 5.17 -3.70
CA LEU A 15 -10.73 4.75 -3.17
C LEU A 15 -10.59 3.22 -3.20
N THR A 16 -11.64 2.50 -2.82
CA THR A 16 -11.69 1.03 -2.87
C THR A 16 -11.56 0.52 -4.30
N ALA A 17 -12.30 1.11 -5.25
CA ALA A 17 -12.21 0.74 -6.67
C ALA A 17 -10.80 0.98 -7.24
N LYS A 18 -10.17 2.11 -6.92
CA LYS A 18 -8.78 2.41 -7.31
C LYS A 18 -7.80 1.43 -6.68
N LYS A 19 -7.95 1.11 -5.39
CA LYS A 19 -7.14 0.13 -4.68
C LYS A 19 -7.23 -1.23 -5.36
N ILE A 20 -8.44 -1.75 -5.58
CA ILE A 20 -8.68 -3.05 -6.23
C ILE A 20 -8.02 -3.10 -7.60
N LYS A 21 -8.16 -2.04 -8.40
CA LYS A 21 -7.52 -1.97 -9.72
C LYS A 21 -5.98 -2.08 -9.61
N GLN A 22 -5.40 -1.34 -8.68
CA GLN A 22 -3.95 -1.29 -8.47
C GLN A 22 -3.37 -2.61 -7.95
N ILE A 23 -4.02 -3.24 -6.96
CA ILE A 23 -3.54 -4.49 -6.34
C ILE A 23 -4.07 -5.76 -7.01
N SER A 24 -4.82 -5.64 -8.11
CA SER A 24 -5.35 -6.79 -8.82
C SER A 24 -4.21 -7.69 -9.34
N ASN A 25 -4.41 -9.01 -9.27
CA ASN A 25 -3.45 -9.99 -9.81
C ASN A 25 -3.12 -9.73 -11.28
N GLU A 26 -4.10 -9.24 -12.05
CA GLU A 26 -3.90 -8.86 -13.45
C GLU A 26 -2.93 -7.69 -13.59
N ASN A 27 -3.09 -6.64 -12.78
CA ASN A 27 -2.17 -5.50 -12.81
C ASN A 27 -0.76 -5.89 -12.34
N LEU A 28 -0.66 -6.63 -11.23
CA LEU A 28 0.64 -7.08 -10.70
C LEU A 28 1.38 -7.97 -11.71
N TYR A 29 0.67 -8.88 -12.39
CA TYR A 29 1.25 -9.66 -13.47
C TYR A 29 1.76 -8.79 -14.62
N ARG A 30 1.02 -7.74 -15.02
CA ARG A 30 1.48 -6.80 -16.06
C ARG A 30 2.77 -6.08 -15.64
N LEU A 31 2.91 -5.71 -14.37
CA LEU A 31 4.14 -5.11 -13.85
C LEU A 31 5.32 -6.09 -13.91
N VAL A 32 5.11 -7.36 -13.55
CA VAL A 32 6.12 -8.43 -13.68
C VAL A 32 6.62 -8.54 -15.12
N VAL A 33 5.69 -8.52 -16.09
CA VAL A 33 6.04 -8.56 -17.52
C VAL A 33 6.85 -7.34 -17.92
N LYS A 34 6.38 -6.14 -17.55
CA LYS A 34 7.02 -4.87 -17.89
C LYS A 34 8.44 -4.75 -17.30
N LYS A 35 8.66 -5.30 -16.10
CA LYS A 35 9.94 -5.29 -15.40
C LYS A 35 10.82 -6.50 -15.70
N GLN A 36 10.39 -7.38 -16.61
CA GLN A 36 11.13 -8.59 -17.01
C GLN A 36 11.43 -9.54 -15.83
N LEU A 37 10.56 -9.56 -14.81
CA LEU A 37 10.76 -10.36 -13.60
C LEU A 37 10.26 -11.81 -13.73
N LYS A 38 9.74 -12.21 -14.90
CA LYS A 38 9.14 -13.54 -15.10
C LYS A 38 10.13 -14.68 -14.84
N ASN A 39 11.40 -14.48 -15.16
CA ASN A 39 12.42 -15.53 -15.12
C ASN A 39 12.93 -15.80 -13.69
N TYR A 40 12.51 -14.99 -12.71
CA TYR A 40 12.88 -15.18 -11.31
C TYR A 40 11.89 -16.08 -10.56
N LEU A 41 10.74 -16.42 -11.17
CA LEU A 41 9.76 -17.30 -10.57
C LEU A 41 10.08 -18.77 -10.87
N ASN A 42 10.33 -19.55 -9.82
CA ASN A 42 10.28 -21.00 -9.88
C ASN A 42 8.97 -21.48 -9.27
N VAL A 43 8.07 -22.03 -10.10
CA VAL A 43 6.76 -22.54 -9.64
C VAL A 43 6.86 -23.98 -9.21
N ASN A 44 7.67 -24.76 -9.93
CA ASN A 44 7.89 -26.15 -9.58
C ASN A 44 8.89 -26.23 -8.43
N LYS A 45 8.73 -27.26 -7.58
CA LYS A 45 9.72 -27.58 -6.57
C LYS A 45 11.07 -27.81 -7.25
N ILE A 46 12.10 -27.12 -6.76
CA ILE A 46 13.46 -27.24 -7.28
C ILE A 46 14.03 -28.60 -6.86
N VAL A 47 14.47 -29.37 -7.84
CA VAL A 47 15.13 -30.67 -7.69
C VAL A 47 16.52 -30.56 -8.30
N PHE A 48 17.54 -30.69 -7.45
CA PHE A 48 18.94 -30.46 -7.85
C PHE A 48 19.62 -31.69 -8.48
N ARG A 49 19.14 -32.90 -8.20
CA ARG A 49 19.80 -34.16 -8.60
C ARG A 49 18.78 -35.22 -9.01
N GLY A 50 19.21 -36.16 -9.85
CA GLY A 50 18.41 -37.29 -10.31
C GLY A 50 17.82 -37.09 -11.70
N LYS A 51 16.99 -38.05 -12.14
CA LYS A 51 16.33 -38.02 -13.46
C LYS A 51 15.31 -36.88 -13.59
N ASP A 52 14.75 -36.44 -12.45
CA ASP A 52 13.75 -35.37 -12.40
C ASP A 52 14.36 -33.99 -12.08
N ALA A 53 15.68 -33.84 -12.15
CA ALA A 53 16.34 -32.57 -11.89
C ALA A 53 15.82 -31.47 -12.85
N ASN A 54 15.52 -30.29 -12.32
CA ASN A 54 14.89 -29.19 -13.08
C ASN A 54 15.55 -27.83 -12.86
N TRP A 55 16.76 -27.84 -12.28
CA TRP A 55 17.54 -26.64 -12.02
C TRP A 55 18.92 -26.74 -12.64
N LEU A 56 19.38 -25.63 -13.22
CA LEU A 56 20.72 -25.50 -13.77
C LEU A 56 21.48 -24.39 -13.06
N PRO A 57 22.76 -24.61 -12.77
CA PRO A 57 23.61 -23.57 -12.23
C PRO A 57 23.83 -22.46 -13.29
N PRO A 58 24.02 -21.21 -12.84
CA PRO A 58 24.38 -20.11 -13.74
C PRO A 58 25.62 -20.45 -14.57
N GLY A 59 25.57 -20.18 -15.88
CA GLY A 59 26.68 -20.43 -16.81
C GLY A 59 26.73 -21.85 -17.40
N TYR A 60 25.79 -22.73 -17.07
CA TYR A 60 25.68 -24.04 -17.67
C TYR A 60 24.90 -23.99 -18.98
N ASN A 61 25.54 -24.35 -20.09
CA ASN A 61 24.89 -24.44 -21.40
C ASN A 61 24.33 -25.85 -21.62
N ILE A 62 23.04 -25.93 -21.98
CA ILE A 62 22.42 -27.18 -22.40
C ILE A 62 22.67 -27.34 -23.90
N ASP A 63 23.10 -28.53 -24.33
CA ASP A 63 23.04 -28.90 -25.74
C ASP A 63 21.57 -28.97 -26.20
N GLU A 64 21.13 -27.97 -26.97
CA GLU A 64 19.75 -27.85 -27.49
C GLU A 64 19.33 -29.06 -28.35
N THR A 65 20.29 -29.87 -28.81
CA THR A 65 20.06 -31.11 -29.55
C THR A 65 19.32 -32.18 -28.73
N LYS A 66 19.30 -32.07 -27.40
CA LYS A 66 18.53 -32.94 -26.50
C LYS A 66 17.21 -32.25 -26.10
N LEU A 67 16.30 -32.13 -27.07
CA LEU A 67 15.01 -31.43 -26.95
C LEU A 67 14.25 -31.73 -25.64
N THR A 68 14.12 -33.00 -25.25
CA THR A 68 13.38 -33.43 -24.04
C THR A 68 14.01 -32.93 -22.75
N ILE A 69 15.33 -32.82 -22.70
CA ILE A 69 16.08 -32.33 -21.54
C ILE A 69 15.98 -30.80 -21.51
N SER A 70 16.11 -30.15 -22.67
CA SER A 70 15.99 -28.69 -22.79
C SER A 70 14.66 -28.18 -22.22
N GLU A 71 13.53 -28.81 -22.55
CA GLU A 71 12.21 -28.37 -22.07
C GLU A 71 12.05 -28.39 -20.53
N GLN A 72 12.62 -29.38 -19.86
CA GLN A 72 12.54 -29.54 -18.39
C GLN A 72 13.26 -28.42 -17.62
N PHE A 73 14.29 -27.84 -18.22
CA PHE A 73 15.09 -26.76 -17.61
C PHE A 73 14.74 -25.37 -18.15
N SER A 74 14.16 -25.27 -19.34
CA SER A 74 13.89 -23.99 -20.00
C SER A 74 12.48 -23.44 -19.78
N HIS A 75 11.47 -24.30 -19.59
CA HIS A 75 10.08 -23.87 -19.55
C HIS A 75 9.34 -24.38 -18.32
N GLN A 76 8.60 -23.48 -17.67
CA GLN A 76 7.66 -23.82 -16.60
C GLN A 76 6.30 -23.20 -16.88
N LYS A 77 5.22 -23.96 -16.63
CA LYS A 77 3.86 -23.44 -16.72
C LYS A 77 3.46 -22.82 -15.38
N ALA A 78 3.29 -21.50 -15.38
CA ALA A 78 2.94 -20.72 -14.20
C ALA A 78 1.56 -20.06 -14.35
N LYS A 79 0.75 -20.09 -13.29
CA LYS A 79 -0.50 -19.30 -13.23
C LYS A 79 -0.17 -17.83 -12.98
N ARG A 80 -0.96 -16.89 -13.51
CA ARG A 80 -0.79 -15.43 -13.28
C ARG A 80 -0.72 -15.08 -11.79
N LYS A 81 -1.54 -15.76 -10.97
CA LYS A 81 -1.55 -15.58 -9.52
C LYS A 81 -0.17 -15.81 -8.87
N ALA A 82 0.59 -16.81 -9.33
CA ALA A 82 1.91 -17.11 -8.76
C ALA A 82 2.89 -15.94 -8.93
N PHE A 83 2.81 -15.19 -10.03
CA PHE A 83 3.61 -13.98 -10.22
C PHE A 83 3.13 -12.81 -9.36
N SER A 84 1.84 -12.74 -9.05
CA SER A 84 1.31 -11.73 -8.11
C SER A 84 1.82 -12.02 -6.69
N ASP A 85 1.70 -13.28 -6.26
CA ASP A 85 2.20 -13.75 -4.97
C ASP A 85 3.73 -13.55 -4.86
N MET A 86 4.48 -13.73 -5.96
CA MET A 86 5.91 -13.42 -6.04
C MET A 86 6.22 -11.94 -5.79
N ILE A 87 5.44 -11.01 -6.37
CA ILE A 87 5.63 -9.58 -6.13
C ILE A 87 5.31 -9.21 -4.68
N GLU A 88 4.25 -9.76 -4.11
CA GLU A 88 3.93 -9.59 -2.68
C GLU A 88 5.05 -10.11 -1.80
N ALA A 89 5.61 -11.28 -2.12
CA ALA A 89 6.75 -11.85 -1.42
C ALA A 89 8.02 -10.99 -1.56
N PHE A 90 8.28 -10.41 -2.73
CA PHE A 90 9.38 -9.47 -2.91
C PHE A 90 9.20 -8.22 -2.05
N ILE A 91 8.01 -7.61 -2.07
CA ILE A 91 7.71 -6.44 -1.22
C ILE A 91 7.92 -6.79 0.26
N GLY A 92 7.45 -7.95 0.70
CA GLY A 92 7.67 -8.45 2.06
C GLY A 92 9.16 -8.67 2.37
N ALA A 93 9.92 -9.26 1.45
CA ALA A 93 11.35 -9.46 1.60
C ALA A 93 12.12 -8.13 1.70
N PHE A 94 11.78 -7.13 0.86
CA PHE A 94 12.34 -5.78 0.98
C PHE A 94 12.03 -5.15 2.34
N LEU A 95 10.81 -5.29 2.84
CA LEU A 95 10.44 -4.77 4.16
C LEU A 95 11.22 -5.42 5.31
N ILE A 96 11.47 -6.72 5.24
CA ILE A 96 12.22 -7.47 6.27
C ILE A 96 13.72 -7.18 6.19
N SER A 97 14.28 -7.15 4.98
CA SER A 97 15.73 -7.02 4.75
C SER A 97 16.25 -5.59 4.80
N SER A 98 15.39 -4.58 4.62
CA SER A 98 15.77 -3.18 4.56
C SER A 98 14.95 -2.31 5.52
N ASN A 99 14.22 -1.32 5.02
CA ASN A 99 13.36 -0.43 5.79
C ASN A 99 12.12 -0.05 4.96
N TYR A 100 11.11 0.53 5.60
CA TYR A 100 9.86 0.87 4.93
C TYR A 100 10.07 1.89 3.80
N LYS A 101 11.01 2.83 3.92
CA LYS A 101 11.28 3.86 2.90
C LYS A 101 11.78 3.23 1.61
N THR A 102 12.81 2.40 1.69
CA THR A 102 13.35 1.64 0.55
C THR A 102 12.30 0.70 -0.04
N THR A 103 11.45 0.08 0.78
CA THR A 103 10.33 -0.73 0.26
C THR A 103 9.32 0.11 -0.51
N ILE A 104 9.00 1.33 -0.07
CA ILE A 104 8.12 2.25 -0.81
C ILE A 104 8.79 2.71 -2.11
N GLU A 105 10.10 2.98 -2.11
CA GLU A 105 10.87 3.28 -3.33
C GLU A 105 10.86 2.10 -4.31
N PHE A 106 11.00 0.87 -3.82
CA PHE A 106 10.88 -0.34 -4.63
C PHE A 106 9.47 -0.48 -5.22
N MET A 107 8.42 -0.27 -4.43
CA MET A 107 7.03 -0.27 -4.91
C MET A 107 6.79 0.83 -5.95
N HIS A 108 7.37 2.01 -5.77
CA HIS A 108 7.35 3.08 -6.77
C HIS A 108 8.01 2.65 -8.06
N TRP A 109 9.24 2.10 -7.97
CA TRP A 109 9.98 1.58 -9.09
C TRP A 109 9.21 0.49 -9.84
N LEU A 110 8.54 -0.43 -9.13
CA LEU A 110 7.67 -1.45 -9.73
C LEU A 110 6.55 -0.83 -10.58
N GLY A 111 6.11 0.38 -10.26
CA GLY A 111 5.03 1.10 -10.94
C GLY A 111 3.72 1.12 -10.15
N LEU A 112 3.78 0.97 -8.82
CA LEU A 112 2.64 1.14 -7.93
C LEU A 112 2.50 2.60 -7.50
N ASP A 113 1.26 3.07 -7.34
CA ASP A 113 0.97 4.34 -6.67
C ASP A 113 1.32 4.24 -5.19
N VAL A 114 2.37 4.95 -4.80
CA VAL A 114 2.89 5.02 -3.42
C VAL A 114 2.77 6.43 -2.84
N ILE A 115 3.02 6.55 -1.54
CA ILE A 115 3.10 7.85 -0.86
C ILE A 115 4.38 8.53 -1.37
N PRO A 116 4.34 9.83 -1.73
CA PRO A 116 5.55 10.57 -2.10
C PRO A 116 6.54 10.55 -0.93
N ILE A 117 7.80 10.24 -1.25
CA ILE A 117 8.87 10.08 -0.25
C ILE A 117 9.86 11.25 -0.31
N ASN A 118 10.01 11.88 -1.48
CA ASN A 118 10.91 13.00 -1.68
C ASN A 118 10.15 14.32 -1.55
N GLU A 119 10.78 15.31 -0.90
CA GLU A 119 10.24 16.66 -0.77
C GLU A 119 10.04 17.35 -2.13
N GLN A 120 10.69 16.87 -3.19
CA GLN A 120 10.58 17.37 -4.55
C GLN A 120 9.39 16.77 -5.32
N ASP A 121 8.85 15.63 -4.89
CA ASP A 121 7.62 15.05 -5.43
C ASP A 121 6.36 15.78 -4.88
N ASN A 122 6.56 16.77 -4.01
CA ASN A 122 5.51 17.58 -3.37
C ASN A 122 4.91 18.62 -4.33
N ILE A 123 3.67 18.38 -4.77
CA ILE A 123 2.65 19.45 -4.87
C ILE A 123 1.31 18.96 -4.30
N MET A 124 1.31 18.17 -3.24
CA MET A 124 0.10 17.98 -2.43
C MET A 124 0.49 18.02 -0.97
N GLU A 125 0.05 19.04 -0.25
CA GLU A 125 0.11 19.08 1.20
C GLU A 125 -0.60 17.86 1.80
N LEU A 126 -0.17 17.40 2.98
CA LEU A 126 -0.87 16.33 3.70
C LEU A 126 -2.35 16.72 3.81
N PRO A 127 -3.29 15.88 3.36
CA PRO A 127 -4.69 16.25 3.38
C PRO A 127 -5.17 16.62 4.77
N SER A 128 -5.76 17.80 4.89
CA SER A 128 -6.35 18.24 6.14
C SER A 128 -7.56 17.38 6.48
N ILE A 129 -7.66 16.96 7.75
CA ILE A 129 -8.83 16.25 8.27
C ILE A 129 -9.99 17.19 8.65
N LEU A 130 -9.75 18.50 8.55
CA LEU A 130 -10.73 19.53 8.81
C LEU A 130 -11.60 19.75 7.57
N ARG A 131 -12.90 19.93 7.78
CA ARG A 131 -13.81 20.30 6.69
C ARG A 131 -13.42 21.65 6.11
N SER A 132 -13.60 21.82 4.80
CA SER A 132 -13.28 23.06 4.08
C SER A 132 -13.97 24.30 4.67
N SER A 133 -15.16 24.16 5.26
CA SER A 133 -15.87 25.24 5.96
C SER A 133 -15.16 25.73 7.22
N THR A 134 -14.40 24.86 7.89
CA THR A 134 -13.65 25.15 9.12
C THR A 134 -12.25 25.70 8.80
N SER A 135 -11.74 25.42 7.61
CA SER A 135 -10.45 25.88 7.10
C SER A 135 -10.38 27.39 6.81
N MET A 136 -11.51 28.11 6.85
CA MET A 136 -11.58 29.57 6.66
C MET A 136 -11.32 30.37 7.94
N ASN A 137 -11.19 29.69 9.09
CA ASN A 137 -10.97 30.31 10.40
C ASN A 137 -9.46 30.38 10.72
N THR A 138 -9.07 31.28 11.63
CA THR A 138 -7.69 31.30 12.14
C THR A 138 -7.40 30.06 12.99
N ASP A 139 -6.13 29.62 13.03
CA ASP A 139 -5.70 28.43 13.78
C ASP A 139 -6.13 28.44 15.26
N VAL A 140 -6.17 29.62 15.87
CA VAL A 140 -6.63 29.82 17.26
C VAL A 140 -8.11 29.46 17.40
N GLN A 141 -8.96 29.90 16.48
CA GLN A 141 -10.40 29.61 16.50
C GLN A 141 -10.66 28.12 16.23
N ILE A 142 -9.92 27.52 15.31
CA ILE A 142 -10.01 26.09 15.00
C ILE A 142 -9.70 25.25 16.27
N ASN A 143 -8.62 25.59 16.97
CA ASN A 143 -8.24 24.89 18.20
C ASN A 143 -9.27 25.08 19.33
N GLN A 144 -9.88 26.26 19.45
CA GLN A 144 -10.96 26.49 20.41
C GLN A 144 -12.19 25.63 20.12
N ILE A 145 -12.60 25.54 18.84
CA ILE A 145 -13.74 24.74 18.40
C ILE A 145 -13.48 23.25 18.65
N ILE A 146 -12.28 22.76 18.31
CA ILE A 146 -11.86 21.37 18.55
C ILE A 146 -11.89 21.06 20.05
N ASN A 147 -11.27 21.91 20.88
CA ASN A 147 -11.21 21.68 22.33
C ASN A 147 -12.60 21.70 22.98
N LYS A 148 -13.47 22.62 22.55
CA LYS A 148 -14.86 22.65 23.02
C LYS A 148 -15.58 21.35 22.70
N PHE A 149 -15.55 20.91 21.44
CA PHE A 149 -16.20 19.66 21.03
C PHE A 149 -15.61 18.43 21.73
N TYR A 150 -14.29 18.42 21.92
CA TYR A 150 -13.57 17.35 22.62
C TYR A 150 -14.05 17.22 24.08
N LEU A 151 -14.21 18.34 24.79
CA LEU A 151 -14.72 18.36 26.18
C LEU A 151 -16.21 18.04 26.25
N ASP A 152 -17.03 18.64 25.38
CA ASP A 152 -18.49 18.43 25.34
C ASP A 152 -18.87 16.97 25.11
N ARG A 153 -18.02 16.20 24.40
CA ARG A 153 -18.21 14.78 24.11
C ARG A 153 -17.40 13.85 25.00
N VAL A 154 -16.72 14.39 26.02
CA VAL A 154 -15.98 13.64 27.03
C VAL A 154 -14.94 12.69 26.42
N PHE A 155 -14.23 13.17 25.39
CA PHE A 155 -13.15 12.40 24.78
C PHE A 155 -11.95 12.17 25.71
N THR A 156 -11.87 12.90 26.83
CA THR A 156 -10.89 12.71 27.91
C THR A 156 -10.91 11.28 28.48
N GLU A 157 -12.10 10.70 28.68
CA GLU A 157 -12.22 9.33 29.20
C GLU A 157 -11.65 8.29 28.22
N ILE A 158 -11.67 8.58 26.91
CA ILE A 158 -11.11 7.67 25.91
C ILE A 158 -9.59 7.68 26.02
N GLU A 159 -8.97 8.86 26.07
CA GLU A 159 -7.52 9.03 26.23
C GLU A 159 -7.02 8.40 27.53
N GLU A 160 -7.75 8.54 28.63
CA GLU A 160 -7.46 7.88 29.90
C GLU A 160 -7.52 6.36 29.79
N LYS A 161 -8.55 5.81 29.13
CA LYS A 161 -8.67 4.35 28.97
C LYS A 161 -7.57 3.75 28.10
N ILE A 162 -7.16 4.44 27.03
CA ILE A 162 -6.09 3.98 26.15
C ILE A 162 -4.69 4.38 26.63
N GLN A 163 -4.60 5.18 27.71
CA GLN A 163 -3.34 5.70 28.26
C GLN A 163 -2.49 6.43 27.22
N TYR A 164 -3.12 7.23 26.36
CA TYR A 164 -2.48 7.97 25.28
C TYR A 164 -3.15 9.31 25.05
N VAL A 165 -2.34 10.38 24.96
CA VAL A 165 -2.80 11.75 24.69
C VAL A 165 -2.48 12.10 23.24
N PHE A 166 -3.52 12.39 22.46
CA PHE A 166 -3.37 12.78 21.06
C PHE A 166 -2.82 14.20 20.95
N GLN A 167 -1.75 14.35 20.16
CA GLN A 167 -1.20 15.68 19.83
C GLN A 167 -2.23 16.53 19.08
N ASN A 168 -2.97 15.92 18.15
CA ASN A 168 -4.04 16.58 17.42
C ASN A 168 -5.37 15.84 17.65
N LYS A 169 -6.21 16.44 18.50
CA LYS A 169 -7.52 15.93 18.91
C LYS A 169 -8.53 15.84 17.75
N ALA A 170 -8.29 16.53 16.63
CA ALA A 170 -9.16 16.43 15.46
C ALA A 170 -9.17 15.01 14.87
N TYR A 171 -8.03 14.29 14.89
CA TYR A 171 -7.99 12.89 14.42
C TYR A 171 -8.83 11.97 15.29
N LEU A 172 -8.80 12.18 16.62
CA LEU A 172 -9.64 11.44 17.55
C LEU A 172 -11.14 11.72 17.27
N ILE A 173 -11.50 12.99 17.12
CA ILE A 173 -12.88 13.38 16.81
C ILE A 173 -13.35 12.76 15.47
N ALA A 174 -12.52 12.82 14.43
CA ALA A 174 -12.84 12.27 13.13
C ALA A 174 -13.06 10.75 13.17
N ALA A 175 -12.18 10.03 13.89
CA ALA A 175 -12.27 8.58 14.05
C ALA A 175 -13.58 8.12 14.72
N PHE A 176 -14.14 8.93 15.62
CA PHE A 176 -15.39 8.64 16.32
C PHE A 176 -16.63 9.30 15.68
N THR A 177 -16.49 9.92 14.51
CA THR A 177 -17.60 10.62 13.85
C THR A 177 -18.26 9.76 12.78
N HIS A 178 -19.46 9.27 13.09
CA HIS A 178 -20.31 8.56 12.13
C HIS A 178 -20.88 9.49 11.04
N PRO A 179 -21.07 9.01 9.79
CA PRO A 179 -21.60 9.81 8.69
C PRO A 179 -22.93 10.53 8.95
N SER A 180 -23.80 9.91 9.75
CA SER A 180 -25.10 10.47 10.15
C SER A 180 -24.99 11.54 11.24
N ASN A 181 -23.81 11.75 11.84
CA ASN A 181 -23.64 12.74 12.89
C ASN A 181 -23.48 14.15 12.29
N PHE A 182 -24.60 14.82 12.05
CA PHE A 182 -24.64 16.20 11.56
C PHE A 182 -24.14 17.24 12.57
N ALA A 183 -23.96 16.87 13.84
CA ALA A 183 -23.46 17.77 14.87
C ALA A 183 -21.95 18.02 14.71
N ASN A 184 -21.20 17.08 14.13
CA ASN A 184 -19.80 17.32 13.81
C ASN A 184 -19.68 18.06 12.46
N ARG A 185 -19.36 19.35 12.55
CA ARG A 185 -19.04 20.21 11.39
C ARG A 185 -17.55 20.54 11.30
N ILE A 186 -16.73 19.94 12.16
CA ILE A 186 -15.32 20.29 12.38
C ILE A 186 -14.44 19.42 11.47
N THR A 187 -14.64 18.11 11.52
CA THR A 187 -13.79 17.13 10.83
C THR A 187 -14.57 16.32 9.80
N ASP A 188 -13.83 15.64 8.94
CA ASP A 188 -14.38 14.57 8.12
C ASP A 188 -14.75 13.34 8.97
N ARG A 189 -15.50 12.43 8.33
CA ARG A 189 -16.06 11.20 8.93
C ARG A 189 -15.00 10.11 9.05
N TYR A 190 -15.30 8.97 9.68
CA TYR A 190 -14.33 7.87 9.80
C TYR A 190 -14.16 6.98 8.55
N GLU A 191 -15.03 7.08 7.53
CA GLU A 191 -15.14 6.09 6.44
C GLU A 191 -13.97 6.07 5.42
N TRP A 192 -12.84 6.73 5.69
CA TRP A 192 -11.75 6.92 4.73
C TRP A 192 -10.68 5.82 4.73
#